data_AF-A0A8B6XVT1-F1
#
_entry.id   AF-A0A8B6XVT1-F1
#
_cell.length_a   1.000
_cell.length_b   1.000
_cell.length_c   1.000
_cell.angle_alpha   90.00
_cell.angle_beta   90.00
_cell.angle_gamma   90.00
#
_symmetry.space_group_name_H-M   'P 1'
#
loop_
_entity.id
_entity.type
_entity.pdbx_description
1 polymer ?
#
loop_
_entity_poly.entity_id
_entity_poly.type
_entity_poly.pdbx_seq_one_letter_code
_entity_poly.pdbx_strand_id
1 'polypeptide(L)'
;MEQMPLVLRFANNNCEICELFFGFIPCDSGLSGEAIASQILNSIKDLELEMKFCIGQGYDGAGNMAGNCSGAAVRIKTIYPKALYVYCGSHVLNLCVANACNIQIVSNMMSNLCVISQFFKFTPKHFDV
;
A
#
# COMPACT_ATOMS: atom_id res chain seq x y z
N MET A 1 1.22 13.88 -8.53
CA MET A 1 0.14 13.01 -9.04
C MET A 1 0.31 11.68 -8.33
N GLU A 2 -0.72 11.22 -7.64
CA GLU A 2 -0.65 9.96 -6.90
C GLU A 2 -0.86 8.76 -7.83
N GLN A 3 -0.23 7.65 -7.48
CA GLN A 3 -0.25 6.42 -8.25
C GLN A 3 -0.40 5.23 -7.30
N MET A 4 -1.10 4.20 -7.78
CA MET A 4 -1.31 2.96 -7.05
C MET A 4 -0.65 1.80 -7.80
N PRO A 5 0.34 1.10 -7.22
CA PRO A 5 0.88 -0.10 -7.83
C PRO A 5 -0.18 -1.23 -7.83
N LEU A 6 -0.40 -1.85 -8.99
CA LEU A 6 -1.25 -3.02 -9.12
C LEU A 6 -0.38 -4.27 -9.30
N VAL A 7 -0.56 -5.24 -8.41
CA VAL A 7 0.10 -6.55 -8.45
C VAL A 7 -0.97 -7.62 -8.42
N LEU A 8 -0.90 -8.56 -9.36
CA LEU A 8 -1.72 -9.77 -9.35
C LEU A 8 -0.96 -10.89 -8.67
N ARG A 9 -1.63 -11.62 -7.78
CA ARG A 9 -1.08 -12.81 -7.12
C ARG A 9 -2.03 -13.99 -7.31
N PHE A 10 -1.53 -15.08 -7.87
CA PHE A 10 -2.34 -16.26 -8.20
C PHE A 10 -1.53 -17.56 -8.06
N ALA A 11 -2.21 -18.70 -8.00
CA ALA A 11 -1.57 -20.01 -8.09
C ALA A 11 -1.65 -20.52 -9.53
N ASN A 12 -0.55 -21.02 -10.08
CA ASN A 12 -0.55 -21.63 -11.41
C ASN A 12 -1.04 -23.09 -11.37
N ASN A 13 -1.02 -23.78 -12.52
CA ASN A 13 -1.46 -25.17 -12.64
C ASN A 13 -0.64 -26.18 -11.81
N ASN A 14 0.57 -25.79 -11.38
CA ASN A 14 1.46 -26.59 -10.53
C ASN A 14 1.29 -26.23 -9.04
N CYS A 15 0.29 -25.43 -8.69
CA CYS A 15 0.07 -24.89 -7.34
C CYS A 15 1.21 -23.98 -6.84
N GLU A 16 2.00 -23.39 -7.75
CA GLU A 16 3.05 -22.44 -7.41
C GLU A 16 2.46 -21.03 -7.35
N ILE A 17 2.87 -20.25 -6.34
CA ILE A 17 2.44 -18.85 -6.21
C ILE A 17 3.22 -17.99 -7.21
N CYS A 18 2.48 -17.32 -8.08
CA CYS A 18 2.98 -16.34 -9.03
C CYS A 18 2.56 -14.93 -8.61
N GLU A 19 3.47 -13.97 -8.78
CA GLU A 19 3.20 -12.54 -8.63
C GLU A 19 3.55 -11.83 -9.94
N LEU A 20 2.61 -11.02 -10.44
CA LEU A 20 2.77 -10.24 -11.67
C LEU A 20 2.53 -8.77 -11.34
N PHE A 21 3.60 -7.97 -11.41
CA PHE A 21 3.48 -6.52 -11.37
C PHE A 21 2.93 -6.02 -12.70
N PHE A 22 1.77 -5.38 -12.65
CA PHE A 22 1.15 -4.84 -13.85
C PHE A 22 1.66 -3.43 -14.15
N GLY A 23 1.76 -2.58 -13.13
CA GLY A 23 2.21 -1.21 -13.28
C GLY A 23 1.70 -0.29 -12.20
N PHE A 24 2.00 0.99 -12.37
CA PHE A 24 1.48 2.07 -11.55
C PHE A 24 0.23 2.65 -12.22
N ILE A 25 -0.92 2.46 -11.60
CA ILE A 25 -2.20 3.01 -12.06
C ILE A 25 -2.31 4.46 -11.57
N PRO A 26 -2.45 5.45 -12.45
CA PRO A 26 -2.66 6.83 -12.04
C PRO A 26 -4.02 7.00 -11.35
N CYS A 27 -4.04 7.67 -10.20
CA CYS A 27 -5.26 7.93 -9.43
C CYS A 27 -5.95 9.24 -9.87
N ASP A 28 -6.23 9.37 -11.17
CA ASP A 28 -6.70 10.63 -11.78
C ASP A 28 -8.10 11.04 -11.30
N SER A 29 -8.94 10.06 -10.95
CA SER A 29 -10.29 10.27 -10.41
C SER A 29 -10.31 10.62 -8.92
N GLY A 30 -9.14 10.76 -8.29
CA GLY A 30 -8.99 11.05 -6.86
C GLY A 30 -8.70 9.81 -6.00
N LEU A 31 -8.68 10.04 -4.69
CA LEU A 31 -8.12 9.12 -3.69
C LEU A 31 -9.14 8.62 -2.67
N SER A 32 -10.42 8.91 -2.88
CA SER A 32 -11.47 8.36 -2.03
C SER A 32 -11.54 6.84 -2.21
N GLY A 33 -12.04 6.13 -1.20
CA GLY A 33 -12.20 4.67 -1.33
C GLY A 33 -13.11 4.26 -2.50
N GLU A 34 -14.02 5.12 -2.94
CA GLU A 34 -14.83 4.91 -4.14
C GLU A 34 -14.04 5.08 -5.43
N ALA A 35 -13.25 6.15 -5.54
CA ALA A 35 -12.39 6.39 -6.69
C ALA A 35 -11.39 5.25 -6.84
N ILE A 36 -10.75 4.84 -5.75
CA ILE A 36 -9.77 3.75 -5.74
C ILE A 36 -10.43 2.42 -6.10
N ALA A 37 -11.57 2.07 -5.49
CA ALA A 37 -12.29 0.84 -5.85
C ALA A 37 -12.65 0.81 -7.34
N SER A 38 -13.15 1.92 -7.88
CA SER A 38 -13.49 2.03 -9.30
C SER A 38 -12.27 1.85 -10.20
N GLN A 39 -11.12 2.46 -9.84
CA GLN A 39 -9.86 2.30 -10.57
C GLN A 39 -9.37 0.86 -10.57
N ILE A 40 -9.45 0.16 -9.44
CA ILE A 40 -9.10 -1.27 -9.36
C ILE A 40 -10.01 -2.09 -10.28
N LEU A 41 -11.33 -1.90 -10.19
CA LEU A 41 -12.29 -2.66 -10.99
C LEU A 41 -12.11 -2.43 -12.50
N ASN A 42 -11.85 -1.18 -12.90
CA ASN A 42 -11.56 -0.85 -14.29
C ASN A 42 -10.24 -1.48 -14.75
N SER A 43 -9.17 -1.37 -13.95
CA SER A 43 -7.86 -1.96 -14.28
C SER A 43 -7.94 -3.47 -14.48
N ILE A 44 -8.71 -4.18 -13.66
CA ILE A 44 -8.91 -5.63 -13.81
C ILE A 44 -9.75 -5.95 -15.06
N LYS A 45 -10.73 -5.12 -15.38
CA LYS A 45 -11.53 -5.25 -16.60
C LYS A 45 -10.69 -5.02 -17.86
N ASP A 46 -9.81 -4.02 -17.86
CA ASP A 46 -8.91 -3.71 -18.97
C ASP A 46 -7.87 -4.82 -19.22
N LEU A 47 -7.58 -5.61 -18.18
CA LEU A 47 -6.81 -6.84 -18.25
C LEU A 47 -7.60 -8.06 -18.74
N GLU A 48 -8.88 -7.88 -19.10
CA GLU A 48 -9.80 -8.94 -19.50
C GLU A 48 -9.97 -10.02 -18.42
N LEU A 49 -9.78 -9.66 -17.15
CA LEU A 49 -9.94 -10.54 -16.01
C LEU A 49 -11.29 -10.31 -15.33
N GLU A 50 -11.84 -11.37 -14.73
CA GLU A 50 -13.10 -11.29 -14.00
C GLU A 50 -12.88 -11.25 -12.48
N MET A 51 -13.30 -10.15 -11.85
CA MET A 51 -13.21 -9.98 -10.38
C MET A 51 -13.96 -11.05 -9.58
N LYS A 52 -14.91 -11.77 -10.17
CA LYS A 52 -15.61 -12.88 -9.51
C LYS A 52 -14.67 -14.04 -9.10
N PHE A 53 -13.50 -14.16 -9.75
CA PHE A 53 -12.47 -15.15 -9.43
C PHE A 53 -11.44 -14.62 -8.41
N CYS A 54 -11.49 -13.33 -8.08
CA CYS A 54 -10.65 -12.76 -7.05
C CYS A 54 -11.09 -13.27 -5.67
N ILE A 55 -10.18 -13.99 -5.00
CA ILE A 55 -10.40 -14.52 -3.64
C ILE A 55 -9.74 -13.67 -2.55
N GLY A 56 -8.99 -12.63 -2.93
CA GLY A 56 -8.23 -11.82 -1.99
C GLY A 56 -7.81 -10.48 -2.57
N GLN A 57 -7.80 -9.46 -1.73
CA GLN A 57 -7.37 -8.10 -2.04
C GLN A 57 -6.51 -7.57 -0.90
N GLY A 58 -5.33 -7.03 -1.20
CA GLY A 58 -4.37 -6.57 -0.20
C GLY A 58 -4.12 -5.07 -0.28
N TYR A 59 -4.29 -4.36 0.84
CA TYR A 59 -4.02 -2.91 0.92
C TYR A 59 -3.31 -2.53 2.22
N ASP A 60 -2.75 -1.32 2.24
CA ASP A 60 -2.29 -0.69 3.48
C ASP A 60 -3.46 -0.33 4.41
N GLY A 61 -3.14 0.27 5.56
CA GLY A 61 -4.12 0.65 6.59
C GLY A 61 -4.72 2.02 6.40
N ALA A 62 -4.49 2.68 5.27
CA ALA A 62 -5.02 4.01 5.05
C ALA A 62 -6.56 3.96 4.99
N GLY A 63 -7.22 4.97 5.56
CA GLY A 63 -8.68 4.99 5.69
C GLY A 63 -9.42 4.88 4.35
N ASN A 64 -8.88 5.44 3.27
CA ASN A 64 -9.47 5.31 1.94
C ASN A 64 -9.35 3.90 1.35
N MET A 65 -8.36 3.10 1.80
CA MET A 65 -8.18 1.72 1.37
C MET A 65 -8.93 0.75 2.27
N ALA A 66 -8.64 0.80 3.56
CA ALA A 66 -9.03 -0.18 4.58
C ALA A 66 -10.21 0.26 5.44
N GLY A 67 -10.74 1.48 5.26
CA GLY A 67 -11.83 2.01 6.08
C GLY A 67 -13.06 1.10 6.08
N ASN A 68 -13.56 0.77 7.27
CA ASN A 68 -14.63 -0.22 7.47
C ASN A 68 -15.99 0.17 6.85
N CYS A 69 -16.23 1.45 6.57
CA CYS A 69 -17.51 1.93 6.03
C CYS A 69 -17.39 2.42 4.58
N SER A 70 -16.27 3.08 4.26
CA SER A 70 -16.11 3.84 3.01
C SER A 70 -14.84 3.50 2.24
N GLY A 71 -14.01 2.59 2.77
CA GLY A 71 -12.77 2.17 2.15
C GLY A 71 -12.98 1.31 0.90
N ALA A 72 -12.00 1.32 0.00
CA ALA A 72 -12.01 0.54 -1.23
C ALA A 72 -12.23 -0.96 -0.98
N ALA A 73 -11.61 -1.51 0.08
CA ALA A 73 -11.72 -2.91 0.46
C ALA A 73 -13.15 -3.35 0.72
N VAL A 74 -13.89 -2.58 1.51
CA VAL A 74 -15.28 -2.88 1.86
C VAL A 74 -16.19 -2.74 0.66
N ARG A 75 -15.97 -1.72 -0.18
CA ARG A 75 -16.74 -1.51 -1.43
C ARG A 75 -16.57 -2.69 -2.39
N ILE A 76 -15.34 -3.11 -2.66
CA ILE A 76 -15.07 -4.27 -3.52
C ILE A 76 -15.63 -5.54 -2.90
N LYS A 77 -15.46 -5.75 -1.59
CA LYS A 77 -15.99 -6.95 -0.90
C LYS A 77 -17.52 -7.01 -0.92
N THR A 78 -18.20 -5.86 -0.92
CA THR A 78 -19.67 -5.80 -1.01
C THR A 78 -20.17 -6.31 -2.36
N ILE A 79 -19.45 -6.01 -3.45
CA ILE A 79 -19.77 -6.46 -4.80
C ILE A 79 -19.28 -7.90 -5.04
N TYR A 80 -18.10 -8.23 -4.52
CA TYR A 80 -17.44 -9.52 -4.66
C TYR A 80 -17.12 -10.12 -3.27
N PRO A 81 -18.09 -10.82 -2.63
CA PRO A 81 -17.92 -11.33 -1.26
C PRO A 81 -16.74 -12.28 -1.05
N LYS A 82 -16.25 -12.90 -2.13
CA LYS A 82 -15.06 -13.78 -2.11
C LYS A 82 -13.73 -13.03 -2.04
N ALA A 83 -13.69 -11.75 -2.40
CA ALA A 83 -12.47 -10.95 -2.38
C ALA A 83 -12.14 -10.52 -0.94
N LEU A 84 -11.49 -11.40 -0.17
CA LEU A 84 -11.17 -11.15 1.22
C LEU A 84 -10.10 -10.07 1.36
N TYR A 85 -10.33 -9.11 2.26
CA TYR A 85 -9.33 -8.10 2.58
C TYR A 85 -8.18 -8.70 3.40
N VAL A 86 -6.95 -8.48 2.95
CA VAL A 86 -5.71 -8.82 3.64
C VAL A 86 -4.99 -7.53 4.03
N TYR A 87 -4.73 -7.39 5.32
CA TYR A 87 -4.07 -6.21 5.85
C TYR A 87 -2.55 -6.26 5.60
N CYS A 88 -1.97 -5.19 5.06
CA CYS A 88 -0.54 -5.12 4.76
C CYS A 88 0.33 -5.29 6.02
N GLY A 89 1.10 -6.39 6.06
CA GLY A 89 2.04 -6.68 7.14
C GLY A 89 3.13 -5.62 7.30
N SER A 90 3.61 -5.04 6.20
CA SER A 90 4.60 -3.95 6.25
C SER A 90 4.04 -2.69 6.92
N HIS A 91 2.76 -2.38 6.68
CA HIS A 91 2.10 -1.26 7.33
C HIS A 91 1.92 -1.51 8.83
N VAL A 92 1.51 -2.74 9.21
CA VAL A 92 1.43 -3.15 10.62
C VAL A 92 2.80 -3.05 11.30
N LEU A 93 3.86 -3.55 10.66
CA LEU A 93 5.22 -3.45 11.20
C LEU A 93 5.64 -1.99 11.38
N ASN A 94 5.38 -1.14 10.40
CA ASN A 94 5.67 0.28 10.50
C ASN A 94 4.93 0.95 11.66
N LEU A 95 3.66 0.60 11.89
CA LEU A 95 2.90 1.07 13.06
C LEU A 95 3.52 0.60 14.38
N CYS A 96 3.94 -0.66 14.46
CA CYS A 96 4.62 -1.19 15.65
C CYS A 96 5.93 -0.43 15.94
N VAL A 97 6.74 -0.19 14.91
CA VAL A 97 8.00 0.56 15.03
C VAL A 97 7.74 2.01 15.42
N ALA A 98 6.78 2.68 14.76
CA ALA A 98 6.39 4.05 15.09
C ALA A 98 5.90 4.17 16.54
N ASN A 99 5.15 3.17 17.02
CA ASN A 99 4.73 3.13 18.41
C ASN A 99 5.91 2.91 19.39
N ALA A 100 6.87 2.06 19.04
CA ALA A 100 8.09 1.88 19.84
C ALA A 100 8.92 3.17 19.94
N CYS A 101 8.89 4.03 18.92
CA CYS A 101 9.53 5.36 18.97
C CYS A 101 8.93 6.31 20.01
N ASN A 102 7.73 6.02 20.55
CA ASN A 102 7.17 6.80 21.67
C ASN A 102 7.86 6.50 23.01
N ILE A 103 8.68 5.44 23.08
CA ILE A 103 9.50 5.18 24.27
C ILE A 103 10.61 6.23 24.33
N GLN A 104 10.68 6.97 25.44
CA GLN A 104 11.55 8.15 25.57
C GLN A 104 13.01 7.90 25.14
N ILE A 105 13.61 6.78 25.55
CA ILE A 105 15.00 6.46 25.18
C ILE A 105 15.18 6.26 23.68
N VAL A 106 14.21 5.62 23.02
CA VAL A 106 14.18 5.41 21.56
C VAL A 106 13.94 6.74 20.85
N SER A 107 12.99 7.54 21.34
CA SER A 107 12.71 8.88 20.81
C SER A 107 13.94 9.79 20.85
N ASN A 108 14.66 9.81 21.97
CA ASN A 108 15.90 10.57 22.13
C ASN A 108 16.97 10.11 21.14
N MET A 109 17.16 8.79 21.01
CA MET A 109 18.09 8.21 20.03
C MET A 109 17.73 8.63 18.60
N MET A 110 16.47 8.47 18.20
CA MET A 110 15.99 8.83 16.85
C MET A 110 16.15 10.33 16.58
N SER A 111 15.89 11.18 17.57
CA SER A 111 16.08 12.63 17.48
C SER A 111 17.54 12.99 17.26
N ASN A 112 18.47 12.37 18.01
CA ASN A 112 19.90 12.58 17.83
C ASN A 112 20.38 12.12 16.45
N LEU A 113 19.91 10.97 15.97
CA LEU A 113 20.20 10.49 14.61
C LEU A 113 19.68 11.46 13.54
N CYS A 114 18.51 12.05 13.75
CA CYS A 114 17.95 13.06 12.86
C CYS A 114 18.84 14.32 12.79
N VAL A 115 19.30 14.83 13.93
CA VAL A 115 20.23 15.97 14.00
C VAL A 115 21.54 15.66 13.27
N ILE A 116 22.12 14.48 13.50
CA ILE A 116 23.35 14.06 12.81
C ILE A 116 23.13 13.95 11.30
N SER A 117 22.02 13.33 10.88
CA SER A 117 21.65 13.21 9.47
C SER A 117 21.45 14.57 8.80
N GLN A 118 20.78 15.50 9.48
CA GLN A 118 20.61 16.88 9.01
C GLN A 118 21.94 17.63 8.91
N PHE A 119 22.82 17.46 9.90
CA PHE A 119 24.17 18.03 9.85
C PHE A 119 24.87 17.60 8.56
N PHE A 120 24.93 16.31 8.24
CA PHE A 120 25.57 15.84 7.00
C PHE A 120 24.82 16.29 5.73
N LYS A 121 23.48 16.28 5.72
CA LYS A 121 22.68 16.72 4.55
C LYS A 121 22.85 18.20 4.23
N PHE A 122 22.98 19.06 5.23
CA PHE A 122 23.03 20.52 5.05
C PHE A 122 24.45 21.08 5.21
N THR A 123 25.47 20.24 5.39
CA THR A 123 26.86 20.69 5.36
C THR A 123 27.26 21.02 3.91
N PRO A 124 27.76 22.23 3.59
CA PRO A 124 28.05 22.68 2.21
C PRO A 124 29.23 21.98 1.49
N LYS A 125 29.62 20.76 1.85
CA LYS A 125 30.87 20.14 1.36
C LYS A 125 30.63 18.76 0.75
N HIS A 126 30.08 18.75 -0.46
CA HIS A 126 30.58 17.85 -1.49
C HIS A 126 31.83 18.52 -2.07
N PHE A 127 33.00 18.19 -1.54
CA PHE A 127 34.22 18.39 -2.32
C PHE A 127 34.20 17.30 -3.39
N ASP A 128 33.90 17.69 -4.62
CA ASP A 128 34.22 16.90 -5.79
C ASP A 128 35.74 16.61 -5.76
N VAL A 129 36.09 15.33 -5.63
CA VAL A 129 37.43 14.79 -5.90
C VAL A 129 37.26 13.65 -6.89
#